data_AF-A0A2V5R591-F1
#
_entry.id   AF-A0A2V5R591-F1
#
_cell.length_a   1.000
_cell.length_b   1.000
_cell.length_c   1.000
_cell.angle_alpha   90.00
_cell.angle_beta   90.00
_cell.angle_gamma   90.00
#
_symmetry.space_group_name_H-M   'P 1'
#
loop_
_entity.id
_entity.type
_entity.pdbx_description
1 polymer ?
#
loop_
_entity_poly.entity_id
_entity_poly.type
_entity_poly.pdbx_seq_one_letter_code
_entity_poly.pdbx_strand_id
1 'polypeptide(L)'
;MECSRNFNRYNLYERLKAYTAAPPDVIRVDEKNVREYPVFNVCGVILTSNFKTGGLYLPADDRRHYVAWSNKKKDDFDAKYWRDIYVWFNLGGCRHVAAYLTRRDISSFNPKAPPKKTDAFWEIVESNRAPENAELSDALDQLEWPNVVTIDDIADLAFITAGALISGEFAAWLKDRRNARTIPFRFEECGYVAVRNPDDKTDGRWRIGNRRCVIYAKRELSIRDQIIAVRKRIAKERT
;
A
#
# COMPACT_ATOMS: atom_id res chain seq x y z
N MET A 1 7.97 14.24 25.85
CA MET A 1 7.98 14.05 24.39
C MET A 1 6.77 13.18 24.08
N GLU A 2 5.71 13.77 23.52
CA GLU A 2 4.41 13.14 23.30
C GLU A 2 4.53 11.88 22.44
N CYS A 3 4.44 10.71 23.06
CA CYS A 3 4.24 9.45 22.36
C CYS A 3 2.76 9.07 22.45
N SER A 4 1.92 9.79 21.71
CA SER A 4 0.58 9.35 21.36
C SER A 4 0.28 9.77 19.92
N ARG A 5 1.16 9.33 19.00
CA ARG A 5 0.83 9.29 17.56
C ARG A 5 0.39 7.87 17.27
N ASN A 6 -0.88 7.71 16.92
CA ASN A 6 -1.47 6.47 16.42
C ASN A 6 -0.53 5.75 15.44
N PHE A 7 0.13 4.71 15.93
CA PHE A 7 1.02 3.88 15.14
C PHE A 7 0.15 2.92 14.31
N ASN A 8 -0.12 3.30 13.06
CA ASN A 8 -0.90 2.50 12.12
C ASN A 8 0.06 1.73 11.19
N ARG A 9 -0.35 0.56 10.67
CA ARG A 9 0.41 -0.32 9.76
C ARG A 9 1.08 0.41 8.60
N TYR A 10 0.45 1.46 8.06
CA TYR A 10 1.01 2.32 7.02
C TYR A 10 2.22 3.15 7.52
N ASN A 11 2.11 3.75 8.71
CA ASN A 11 3.19 4.51 9.32
C ASN A 11 4.41 3.63 9.63
N LEU A 12 4.17 2.38 10.04
CA LEU A 12 5.23 1.41 10.24
C LEU A 12 5.93 1.08 8.91
N TYR A 13 5.18 0.78 7.85
CA TYR A 13 5.72 0.52 6.51
C TYR A 13 6.60 1.68 6.01
N GLU A 14 6.10 2.92 6.08
CA GLU A 14 6.86 4.11 5.64
C GLU A 14 8.15 4.31 6.44
N ARG A 15 8.10 4.15 7.77
CA ARG A 15 9.29 4.28 8.62
C ARG A 15 10.33 3.20 8.33
N LEU A 16 9.88 1.99 8.00
CA LEU A 16 10.77 0.87 7.70
C LEU A 16 11.56 1.06 6.41
N LYS A 17 11.08 1.87 5.45
CA LYS A 17 11.78 2.11 4.18
C LYS A 17 13.23 2.57 4.37
N ALA A 18 13.49 3.39 5.38
CA ALA A 18 14.83 3.90 5.67
C ALA A 18 15.80 2.80 6.15
N TYR A 19 15.27 1.72 6.73
CA TYR A 19 16.07 0.60 7.23
C TYR A 19 16.18 -0.54 6.21
N THR A 20 15.14 -0.77 5.41
CA THR A 20 15.03 -1.94 4.53
C THR A 20 15.41 -1.69 3.07
N ALA A 21 15.67 -0.44 2.67
CA ALA A 21 16.04 -0.12 1.30
C ALA A 21 17.07 1.00 1.21
N ALA A 22 17.96 0.88 0.22
CA ALA A 22 18.79 2.00 -0.23
C ALA A 22 18.03 2.86 -1.26
N PRO A 23 18.21 4.19 -1.27
CA PRO A 23 18.87 5.02 -0.25
C PRO A 23 17.94 5.25 0.97
N PRO A 24 18.48 5.43 2.19
CA PRO A 24 19.79 6.01 2.53
C PRO A 24 20.88 4.99 2.92
N ASP A 25 22.14 5.31 2.55
CA ASP A 25 23.32 4.53 2.95
C ASP A 25 23.69 4.75 4.43
N VAL A 26 23.13 5.79 5.05
CA VAL A 26 23.33 6.13 6.46
C VAL A 26 22.01 6.36 7.18
N ILE A 27 21.93 5.89 8.42
CA ILE A 27 20.86 6.22 9.36
C ILE A 27 21.40 7.21 10.39
N ARG A 28 20.55 8.15 10.82
CA ARG A 28 20.90 9.09 11.88
C ARG A 28 20.60 8.46 13.23
N VAL A 29 21.56 8.50 14.14
CA VAL A 29 21.46 7.97 15.49
C VAL A 29 21.41 9.13 16.47
N ASP A 30 20.34 9.19 17.25
CA ASP A 30 20.15 10.16 18.33
C ASP A 30 20.30 9.43 19.68
N GLU A 31 21.54 9.36 20.16
CA GLU A 31 21.86 8.78 21.46
C GLU A 31 21.61 9.79 22.58
N LYS A 32 21.14 9.29 23.72
CA LYS A 32 20.87 10.12 24.89
C LYS A 32 22.15 10.84 25.33
N ASN A 33 22.10 12.17 25.40
CA ASN A 33 23.19 13.05 25.81
C ASN A 33 24.40 13.09 24.85
N VAL A 34 24.23 12.64 23.60
CA VAL A 34 25.25 12.72 22.55
C VAL A 34 24.67 13.48 21.37
N ARG A 35 25.51 14.20 20.61
CA ARG A 35 25.06 14.88 19.39
C ARG A 35 24.74 13.85 18.32
N GLU A 36 23.59 14.00 17.66
CA GLU A 36 23.14 13.13 16.57
C GLU A 36 24.21 12.97 15.45
N TYR A 37 24.51 11.73 15.10
CA TYR A 37 25.56 11.36 14.15
C TYR A 37 25.09 10.31 13.14
N PRO A 38 25.67 10.25 11.92
CA PRO A 38 25.31 9.27 10.91
C PRO A 38 26.10 7.96 11.08
N VAL A 39 25.45 6.82 10.84
CA VAL A 39 26.10 5.49 10.75
C VAL A 39 25.67 4.75 9.49
N PHE A 40 26.53 3.90 8.93
CA PHE A 40 26.18 3.10 7.76
C PHE A 40 25.00 2.17 8.04
N ASN A 41 24.04 2.11 7.12
CA ASN A 41 22.94 1.16 7.21
C ASN A 41 23.41 -0.24 6.77
N VAL A 42 23.66 -1.10 7.76
CA VAL A 42 24.00 -2.52 7.57
C VAL A 42 22.91 -3.44 8.14
N CYS A 43 21.69 -2.93 8.28
CA CYS A 43 20.60 -3.67 8.92
C CYS A 43 20.08 -4.83 8.06
N GLY A 44 19.97 -6.01 8.65
CA GLY A 44 19.12 -7.10 8.18
C GLY A 44 17.85 -7.15 9.01
N VAL A 45 16.73 -6.69 8.47
CA VAL A 45 15.48 -6.52 9.22
C VAL A 45 14.62 -7.79 9.14
N ILE A 46 14.29 -8.35 10.30
CA ILE A 46 13.31 -9.44 10.45
C ILE A 46 12.12 -8.91 11.23
N LEU A 47 10.92 -9.07 10.66
CA LEU A 47 9.65 -8.67 11.29
C LEU A 47 8.87 -9.93 11.65
N THR A 48 8.38 -10.01 12.88
CA THR A 48 7.54 -11.12 13.35
C THR A 48 6.19 -10.57 13.80
N SER A 49 5.10 -11.22 13.37
CA SER A 49 3.75 -10.84 13.74
C SER A 49 2.86 -12.07 13.87
N ASN A 50 1.96 -12.06 14.85
CA ASN A 50 0.87 -13.04 14.96
C ASN A 50 -0.38 -12.62 14.16
N PHE A 51 -0.39 -11.40 13.62
CA PHE A 51 -1.47 -10.88 12.78
C PHE A 51 -1.04 -10.93 11.32
N LYS A 52 -1.61 -11.87 10.54
CA LYS A 52 -1.29 -12.05 9.12
C LYS A 52 -1.61 -10.79 8.33
N THR A 53 -2.89 -10.44 8.28
CA THR A 53 -3.45 -9.37 7.43
C THR A 53 -3.48 -7.99 8.09
N GLY A 54 -3.51 -7.95 9.43
CA GLY A 54 -3.54 -6.69 10.20
C GLY A 54 -2.17 -6.15 10.64
N GLY A 55 -1.10 -6.96 10.52
CA GLY A 55 0.20 -6.63 11.13
C GLY A 55 1.05 -5.61 10.38
N LEU A 56 0.99 -5.62 9.05
CA LEU A 56 1.81 -4.76 8.19
C LEU A 56 1.04 -4.40 6.91
N TYR A 57 1.18 -3.15 6.44
CA TYR A 57 0.72 -2.77 5.11
C TYR A 57 1.78 -3.15 4.06
N LEU A 58 1.37 -3.80 2.98
CA LEU A 58 2.22 -4.07 1.83
C LEU A 58 1.48 -3.69 0.54
N PRO A 59 2.08 -2.84 -0.33
CA PRO A 59 1.53 -2.59 -1.66
C PRO A 59 1.88 -3.74 -2.62
N ALA A 60 1.07 -3.90 -3.68
CA ALA A 60 1.22 -4.98 -4.65
C ALA A 60 2.58 -4.97 -5.39
N ASP A 61 3.20 -3.81 -5.54
CA ASP A 61 4.50 -3.60 -6.18
C ASP A 61 5.68 -3.64 -5.19
N ASP A 62 5.45 -4.02 -3.92
CA ASP A 62 6.53 -4.09 -2.94
C ASP A 62 7.64 -5.04 -3.39
N ARG A 63 8.87 -4.53 -3.28
CA ARG A 63 10.11 -5.22 -3.66
C ARG A 63 11.08 -5.41 -2.49
N ARG A 64 10.63 -5.17 -1.26
CA ARG A 64 11.47 -5.11 -0.05
C ARG A 64 11.19 -6.27 0.90
N HIS A 65 10.00 -6.85 0.87
CA HIS A 65 9.57 -7.83 1.85
C HIS A 65 9.38 -9.21 1.23
N TYR A 66 10.06 -10.20 1.82
CA TYR A 66 9.69 -11.59 1.69
C TYR A 66 8.75 -11.96 2.84
N VAL A 67 7.61 -12.58 2.54
CA VAL A 67 6.63 -12.99 3.55
C VAL A 67 6.58 -14.51 3.64
N ALA A 68 6.91 -15.04 4.82
CA ALA A 68 6.69 -16.43 5.17
C ALA A 68 5.62 -16.51 6.27
N TRP A 69 4.68 -17.44 6.10
CA TRP A 69 3.62 -17.66 7.07
C TRP A 69 3.54 -19.14 7.43
N SER A 70 3.37 -19.42 8.73
CA SER A 70 3.13 -20.77 9.23
C SER A 70 1.78 -20.80 9.93
N ASN A 71 0.94 -21.76 9.57
CA ASN A 71 -0.32 -22.03 10.27
C ASN A 71 -0.11 -22.89 11.52
N LYS A 72 1.13 -23.31 11.81
CA LYS A 72 1.44 -24.13 12.98
C LYS A 72 1.35 -23.32 14.26
N LYS A 73 0.63 -23.86 15.23
CA LYS A 73 0.49 -23.34 16.59
C LYS A 73 1.36 -24.14 17.55
N LYS A 74 1.60 -23.58 18.74
CA LYS A 74 2.36 -24.26 19.79
C LYS A 74 1.78 -25.65 20.11
N ASP A 75 0.47 -25.76 20.13
CA ASP A 75 -0.27 -26.98 20.49
C ASP A 75 -0.25 -28.04 19.38
N ASP A 76 0.23 -27.71 18.17
CA ASP A 76 0.48 -28.69 17.11
C ASP A 76 1.74 -29.53 17.38
N PHE A 77 2.51 -29.19 18.42
CA PHE A 77 3.73 -29.88 18.82
C PHE A 77 3.57 -30.42 20.24
N ASP A 78 4.04 -31.65 20.45
CA ASP A 78 4.04 -32.23 21.78
C ASP A 78 5.01 -31.49 22.74
N ALA A 79 4.82 -31.68 24.04
CA ALA A 79 5.68 -31.06 25.05
C ALA A 79 7.14 -31.55 24.99
N LYS A 80 7.39 -32.72 24.38
CA LYS A 80 8.72 -33.31 24.25
C LYS A 80 9.55 -32.57 23.20
N TYR A 81 8.96 -32.23 22.06
CA TYR A 81 9.57 -31.46 20.98
C TYR A 81 10.21 -30.17 21.50
N TRP A 82 9.48 -29.40 22.31
CA TRP A 82 9.98 -28.16 22.87
C TRP A 82 11.17 -28.38 23.80
N ARG A 83 11.14 -29.44 24.61
CA ARG A 83 12.29 -29.79 25.47
C ARG A 83 13.50 -30.18 24.63
N ASP A 84 13.29 -31.04 23.64
CA ASP A 84 14.34 -31.58 22.79
C ASP A 84 15.03 -30.49 21.97
N ILE A 85 14.27 -29.54 21.39
CA ILE A 85 14.86 -28.46 20.60
C ILE A 85 15.72 -27.52 21.46
N TYR A 86 15.31 -27.24 22.71
CA TYR A 86 16.14 -26.45 23.63
C TYR A 86 17.40 -27.21 24.07
N VAL A 87 17.28 -28.52 24.35
CA VAL A 87 18.45 -29.37 24.63
C VAL A 87 19.41 -29.35 23.44
N TRP A 88 18.89 -29.51 22.21
CA TRP A 88 19.70 -29.45 21.00
C TRP A 88 20.40 -28.10 20.83
N PHE A 89 19.73 -26.97 21.07
CA PHE A 89 20.37 -25.66 21.05
C PHE A 89 21.52 -25.57 22.07
N ASN A 90 21.30 -26.03 23.30
CA ASN A 90 22.31 -26.03 24.37
C ASN A 90 23.51 -26.94 24.07
N LEU A 91 23.29 -28.04 23.34
CA LEU A 91 24.34 -28.95 22.88
C LEU A 91 25.06 -28.45 21.61
N GLY A 92 24.85 -27.20 21.22
CA GLY A 92 25.56 -26.58 20.09
C GLY A 92 24.79 -26.57 18.78
N GLY A 93 23.48 -26.84 18.78
CA GLY A 93 22.63 -26.80 17.59
C GLY A 93 22.77 -25.52 16.76
N CYS A 94 22.88 -24.36 17.41
CA CYS A 94 23.12 -23.08 16.74
C CYS A 94 24.41 -23.07 15.89
N ARG A 95 25.46 -23.79 16.31
CA ARG A 95 26.73 -23.89 15.57
C ARG A 95 26.57 -24.73 14.30
N HIS A 96 25.69 -25.74 14.33
CA HIS A 96 25.37 -26.50 13.12
C HIS A 96 24.62 -25.64 12.10
N VAL A 97 23.67 -24.82 12.54
CA VAL A 97 22.97 -23.85 11.66
C VAL A 97 23.97 -22.86 11.07
N ALA A 98 24.84 -22.26 11.90
CA ALA A 98 25.87 -21.35 11.43
C ALA A 98 26.80 -22.02 10.40
N ALA A 99 27.30 -23.23 10.70
CA ALA A 99 28.17 -23.98 9.78
C ALA A 99 27.48 -24.30 8.46
N TYR A 100 26.18 -24.62 8.48
CA TYR A 100 25.38 -24.81 7.27
C TYR A 100 25.28 -23.51 6.45
N LEU A 101 24.92 -22.39 7.09
CA LEU A 101 24.77 -21.10 6.42
C LEU A 101 26.11 -20.60 5.83
N THR A 102 27.23 -20.77 6.55
CA THR A 102 28.57 -20.37 6.07
C THR A 102 29.03 -21.16 4.85
N ARG A 103 28.58 -22.41 4.69
CA ARG A 103 28.95 -23.28 3.55
C ARG A 103 27.94 -23.23 2.41
N ARG A 104 26.84 -22.49 2.56
CA ARG A 104 25.83 -22.41 1.51
C ARG A 104 26.41 -21.66 0.32
N ASP A 105 26.49 -22.34 -0.82
CA ASP A 105 26.80 -21.68 -2.08
C ASP A 105 25.66 -20.71 -2.44
N ILE A 106 26.02 -19.43 -2.51
CA ILE A 106 25.15 -18.31 -2.88
C ILE A 106 25.72 -17.55 -4.08
N SER A 107 26.66 -18.14 -4.82
CA SER A 107 27.31 -17.50 -5.98
C SER A 107 26.31 -17.04 -7.05
N SER A 108 25.19 -17.76 -7.19
CA SER A 108 24.09 -17.40 -8.10
C SER A 108 23.01 -16.51 -7.47
N PHE A 109 23.13 -16.14 -6.19
CA PHE A 109 22.13 -15.34 -5.50
C PHE A 109 22.24 -13.88 -5.91
N ASN A 110 21.13 -13.30 -6.36
CA ASN A 110 21.04 -11.88 -6.67
C ASN A 110 20.42 -11.12 -5.47
N PRO A 111 21.22 -10.45 -4.62
CA PRO A 111 20.69 -9.71 -3.46
C PRO A 111 19.89 -8.47 -3.85
N LYS A 112 19.93 -8.05 -5.13
CA LYS A 112 19.15 -6.92 -5.66
C LYS A 112 17.87 -7.36 -6.39
N ALA A 113 17.66 -8.67 -6.54
CA ALA A 113 16.42 -9.17 -7.11
C ALA A 113 15.26 -8.94 -6.12
N PRO A 114 14.04 -8.63 -6.62
CA PRO A 114 12.88 -8.59 -5.76
C PRO A 114 12.64 -9.97 -5.13
N PRO A 115 12.22 -10.02 -3.85
CA PRO A 115 11.89 -11.29 -3.20
C PRO A 115 10.69 -11.95 -3.90
N LYS A 116 10.62 -13.29 -3.80
CA LYS A 116 9.45 -14.03 -4.29
C LYS A 116 8.20 -13.58 -3.55
N LYS A 117 7.17 -13.17 -4.30
CA LYS A 117 5.84 -12.89 -3.77
C LYS A 117 5.13 -14.22 -3.48
N THR A 118 4.96 -14.54 -2.21
CA THR A 118 4.30 -15.76 -1.73
C THR A 118 2.78 -15.57 -1.66
N ASP A 119 2.01 -16.64 -1.46
CA ASP A 119 0.57 -16.53 -1.26
C ASP A 119 0.25 -15.67 -0.03
N ALA A 120 1.03 -15.85 1.05
CA ALA A 120 0.91 -15.02 2.25
C ALA A 120 1.21 -13.53 1.98
N PHE A 121 2.07 -13.20 1.03
CA PHE A 121 2.27 -11.81 0.60
C PHE A 121 1.00 -11.26 -0.05
N TRP A 122 0.40 -11.99 -0.98
CA TRP A 122 -0.81 -11.56 -1.69
C TRP A 122 -2.02 -11.43 -0.77
N GLU A 123 -2.20 -12.36 0.18
CA GLU A 123 -3.25 -12.26 1.19
C GLU A 123 -3.14 -10.97 2.02
N ILE A 124 -1.91 -10.55 2.36
CA ILE A 124 -1.68 -9.26 3.04
C ILE A 124 -2.05 -8.09 2.12
N VAL A 125 -1.57 -8.09 0.87
CA VAL A 125 -1.89 -7.04 -0.11
C VAL A 125 -3.40 -6.89 -0.30
N GLU A 126 -4.11 -7.99 -0.48
CA GLU A 126 -5.56 -8.02 -0.68
C GLU A 126 -6.31 -7.53 0.55
N SER A 127 -5.92 -7.97 1.74
CA SER A 127 -6.54 -7.50 3.00
C SER A 127 -6.31 -6.02 3.31
N ASN A 128 -5.34 -5.40 2.65
CA ASN A 128 -5.06 -3.98 2.77
C ASN A 128 -5.89 -3.13 1.79
N ARG A 129 -6.57 -3.73 0.81
CA ARG A 129 -7.57 -3.03 0.01
C ARG A 129 -8.71 -2.64 0.94
N ALA A 130 -8.92 -1.34 1.12
CA ALA A 130 -10.07 -0.86 1.86
C ALA A 130 -11.36 -1.39 1.19
N PRO A 131 -12.42 -1.77 1.93
CA PRO A 131 -13.70 -2.15 1.34
C PRO A 131 -14.18 -1.14 0.29
N GLU A 132 -13.92 0.14 0.53
CA GLU A 132 -14.25 1.23 -0.38
C GLU A 132 -13.35 1.30 -1.62
N ASN A 133 -12.16 0.69 -1.61
CA ASN A 133 -11.36 0.50 -2.83
C ASN A 133 -11.95 -0.63 -3.69
N ALA A 134 -12.55 -1.65 -3.07
CA ALA A 134 -13.31 -2.65 -3.81
C ALA A 134 -14.54 -2.00 -4.44
N GLU A 135 -15.31 -1.22 -3.67
CA GLU A 135 -16.47 -0.48 -4.21
C GLU A 135 -16.07 0.53 -5.30
N LEU A 136 -14.95 1.25 -5.14
CA LEU A 136 -14.44 2.13 -6.20
C LEU A 136 -14.04 1.35 -7.46
N SER A 137 -13.39 0.19 -7.30
CA SER A 137 -13.02 -0.67 -8.43
C SER A 137 -14.26 -1.21 -9.14
N ASP A 138 -15.24 -1.72 -8.40
CA ASP A 138 -16.48 -2.25 -8.95
C ASP A 138 -17.27 -1.16 -9.70
N ALA A 139 -17.28 0.07 -9.17
CA ALA A 139 -17.84 1.21 -9.88
C ALA A 139 -17.09 1.54 -11.18
N LEU A 140 -15.76 1.47 -11.18
CA LEU A 140 -14.95 1.71 -12.38
C LEU A 140 -15.14 0.61 -13.43
N ASP A 141 -15.28 -0.65 -13.00
CA ASP A 141 -15.65 -1.78 -13.86
C ASP A 141 -17.02 -1.54 -14.52
N GLN A 142 -18.02 -1.08 -13.76
CA GLN A 142 -19.35 -0.76 -14.27
C GLN A 142 -19.35 0.39 -15.28
N LEU A 143 -18.43 1.34 -15.15
CA LEU A 143 -18.22 2.43 -16.12
C LEU A 143 -17.31 2.04 -17.29
N GLU A 144 -16.87 0.78 -17.36
CA GLU A 144 -15.94 0.26 -18.37
C GLU A 144 -14.60 1.01 -18.40
N TRP A 145 -14.07 1.37 -17.21
CA TRP A 145 -12.77 2.04 -17.06
C TRP A 145 -12.61 3.25 -17.99
N PRO A 146 -13.42 4.31 -17.83
CA PRO A 146 -13.39 5.45 -18.73
C PRO A 146 -12.06 6.20 -18.59
N ASN A 147 -11.59 6.85 -19.67
CA ASN A 147 -10.33 7.62 -19.62
C ASN A 147 -10.36 8.75 -18.58
N VAL A 148 -11.55 9.26 -18.27
CA VAL A 148 -11.80 10.32 -17.28
C VAL A 148 -13.09 10.08 -16.51
N VAL A 149 -13.06 10.30 -15.21
CA VAL A 149 -14.16 10.08 -14.28
C VAL A 149 -14.19 11.15 -13.20
N THR A 150 -15.36 11.38 -12.62
CA THR A 150 -15.59 12.30 -11.50
C THR A 150 -16.14 11.56 -10.29
N ILE A 151 -16.09 12.21 -9.13
CA ILE A 151 -16.73 11.67 -7.91
C ILE A 151 -18.23 11.48 -8.13
N ASP A 152 -18.88 12.39 -8.87
CA ASP A 152 -20.31 12.31 -9.16
C ASP A 152 -20.63 11.11 -10.06
N ASP A 153 -19.82 10.81 -11.09
CA ASP A 153 -20.02 9.61 -11.93
C ASP A 153 -20.07 8.32 -11.11
N ILE A 154 -19.16 8.20 -10.15
CA ILE A 154 -19.08 7.03 -9.27
C ILE A 154 -20.28 7.05 -8.32
N ALA A 155 -20.52 8.16 -7.62
CA ALA A 155 -21.58 8.25 -6.63
C ALA A 155 -22.98 8.09 -7.23
N ASP A 156 -23.16 8.43 -8.51
CA ASP A 156 -24.45 8.33 -9.20
C ASP A 156 -24.80 6.85 -9.54
N LEU A 157 -23.82 5.94 -9.60
CA LEU A 157 -24.06 4.50 -9.75
C LEU A 157 -24.83 3.88 -8.58
N ALA A 158 -24.71 4.45 -7.36
CA ALA A 158 -25.44 3.98 -6.19
C ALA A 158 -26.97 4.14 -6.33
N PHE A 159 -27.43 4.96 -7.27
CA PHE A 159 -28.85 5.19 -7.53
C PHE A 159 -29.41 4.31 -8.65
N ILE A 160 -28.60 3.42 -9.25
CA ILE A 160 -29.06 2.48 -10.28
C ILE A 160 -29.77 1.30 -9.59
N THR A 161 -31.10 1.35 -9.56
CA THR A 161 -31.98 0.46 -8.78
C THR A 161 -31.92 -1.04 -9.15
N ALA A 162 -31.40 -1.41 -10.32
CA ALA A 162 -31.41 -2.79 -10.81
C ALA A 162 -30.01 -3.45 -10.90
N GLY A 163 -28.95 -2.83 -10.37
CA GLY A 163 -27.58 -3.35 -10.47
C GLY A 163 -26.51 -2.49 -9.83
N ALA A 164 -26.84 -1.75 -8.76
CA ALA A 164 -25.85 -0.96 -8.03
C ALA A 164 -24.80 -1.89 -7.42
N LEU A 165 -23.57 -1.82 -7.94
CA LEU A 165 -22.41 -2.52 -7.41
C LEU A 165 -21.77 -1.77 -6.22
N ILE A 166 -22.23 -0.54 -5.95
CA ILE A 166 -21.74 0.26 -4.83
C ILE A 166 -22.84 0.60 -3.84
N SER A 167 -22.46 0.71 -2.57
CA SER A 167 -23.38 1.04 -1.49
C SER A 167 -23.75 2.53 -1.47
N GLY A 168 -24.97 2.83 -1.01
CA GLY A 168 -25.36 4.22 -0.74
C GLY A 168 -24.49 4.90 0.32
N GLU A 169 -23.94 4.12 1.25
CA GLU A 169 -22.97 4.59 2.25
C GLU A 169 -21.67 5.05 1.61
N PHE A 170 -21.13 4.29 0.64
CA PHE A 170 -19.93 4.68 -0.09
C PHE A 170 -20.15 5.92 -0.97
N ALA A 171 -21.31 6.03 -1.63
CA ALA A 171 -21.66 7.25 -2.36
C ALA A 171 -21.77 8.48 -1.44
N ALA A 172 -22.35 8.33 -0.25
CA ALA A 172 -22.37 9.39 0.76
C ALA A 172 -20.96 9.72 1.26
N TRP A 173 -20.12 8.70 1.47
CA TRP A 173 -18.72 8.86 1.89
C TRP A 173 -17.90 9.64 0.85
N LEU A 174 -18.08 9.35 -0.44
CA LEU A 174 -17.45 10.05 -1.56
C LEU A 174 -17.83 11.54 -1.63
N LYS A 175 -19.09 11.86 -1.31
CA LYS A 175 -19.62 13.23 -1.32
C LYS A 175 -19.30 14.01 -0.02
N ASP A 176 -18.87 13.34 1.05
CA ASP A 176 -18.46 14.00 2.31
C ASP A 176 -17.11 14.72 2.17
N ARG A 177 -17.12 16.03 2.43
CA ARG A 177 -15.95 16.92 2.36
C ARG A 177 -14.85 16.54 3.34
N ARG A 178 -15.16 15.83 4.43
CA ARG A 178 -14.17 15.33 5.41
C ARG A 178 -13.21 14.31 4.77
N ASN A 179 -13.68 13.59 3.76
CA ASN A 179 -12.93 12.55 3.07
C ASN A 179 -12.13 13.07 1.88
N ALA A 180 -12.28 14.35 1.52
CA ALA A 180 -11.67 14.95 0.33
C ALA A 180 -10.13 14.81 0.26
N ARG A 181 -9.46 14.62 1.40
CA ARG A 181 -8.00 14.37 1.45
C ARG A 181 -7.62 12.92 1.14
N THR A 182 -8.51 11.97 1.40
CA THR A 182 -8.27 10.52 1.22
C THR A 182 -8.71 10.05 -0.16
N ILE A 183 -9.73 10.68 -0.74
CA ILE A 183 -10.28 10.30 -2.05
C ILE A 183 -9.21 10.24 -3.16
N PRO A 184 -8.30 11.23 -3.33
CA PRO A 184 -7.31 11.17 -4.40
C PRO A 184 -6.41 9.94 -4.32
N PHE A 185 -5.98 9.57 -3.11
CA PHE A 185 -5.16 8.38 -2.89
C PHE A 185 -5.89 7.10 -3.30
N ARG A 186 -7.20 7.00 -3.03
CA ARG A 186 -8.00 5.83 -3.46
C ARG A 186 -8.09 5.73 -4.98
N PHE A 187 -8.31 6.84 -5.68
CA PHE A 187 -8.27 6.86 -7.13
C PHE A 187 -6.89 6.46 -7.67
N GLU A 188 -5.79 6.87 -7.02
CA GLU A 188 -4.43 6.47 -7.38
C GLU A 188 -4.19 4.96 -7.24
N GLU A 189 -4.72 4.33 -6.19
CA GLU A 189 -4.68 2.87 -6.01
C GLU A 189 -5.46 2.13 -7.12
N CYS A 190 -6.50 2.75 -7.68
CA CYS A 190 -7.23 2.25 -8.85
C CYS A 190 -6.62 2.70 -10.20
N GLY A 191 -5.43 3.30 -10.22
CA GLY A 191 -4.76 3.69 -11.47
C GLY A 191 -5.25 5.00 -12.09
N TYR A 192 -5.94 5.85 -11.32
CA TYR A 192 -6.37 7.19 -11.73
C TYR A 192 -5.60 8.29 -11.00
N VAL A 193 -5.40 9.43 -11.64
CA VAL A 193 -4.74 10.60 -11.06
C VAL A 193 -5.61 11.84 -11.20
N ALA A 194 -5.60 12.71 -10.20
CA ALA A 194 -6.32 13.98 -10.25
C ALA A 194 -5.69 14.90 -11.31
N VAL A 195 -6.47 15.30 -12.30
CA VAL A 195 -6.00 16.21 -13.37
C VAL A 195 -6.21 17.64 -12.90
N ARG A 196 -5.12 18.40 -12.79
CA ARG A 196 -5.19 19.83 -12.50
C ARG A 196 -5.57 20.62 -13.75
N ASN A 197 -6.52 21.53 -13.64
CA ASN A 197 -6.87 22.46 -14.71
C ASN A 197 -5.73 23.49 -14.90
N PRO A 198 -5.05 23.53 -16.07
CA PRO A 198 -3.98 24.50 -16.31
C PRO A 198 -4.50 25.94 -16.44
N ASP A 199 -5.78 26.11 -16.76
CA ASP A 199 -6.39 27.42 -17.02
C ASP A 199 -6.94 28.06 -15.72
N ASP A 200 -7.06 27.31 -14.61
CA ASP A 200 -7.50 27.82 -13.31
C ASP A 200 -6.30 28.16 -12.41
N LYS A 201 -6.15 29.45 -12.10
CA LYS A 201 -5.04 29.98 -11.28
C LYS A 201 -5.25 29.85 -9.77
N THR A 202 -6.39 29.33 -9.32
CA THR A 202 -6.77 29.32 -7.90
C THR A 202 -6.57 27.95 -7.28
N ASP A 203 -7.50 27.04 -7.52
CA ASP A 203 -7.57 25.72 -6.91
C ASP A 203 -7.37 24.59 -7.94
N GLY A 204 -7.18 24.94 -9.22
CA GLY A 204 -6.93 23.98 -10.29
C GLY A 204 -8.14 23.09 -10.61
N ARG A 205 -9.35 23.48 -10.20
CA ARG A 205 -10.57 22.69 -10.45
C ARG A 205 -11.10 22.88 -11.87
N TRP A 206 -11.82 21.85 -12.31
CA TRP A 206 -12.56 21.89 -13.56
C TRP A 206 -14.01 22.31 -13.33
N ARG A 207 -14.65 22.80 -14.39
CA ARG A 207 -16.09 23.09 -14.39
C ARG A 207 -16.79 22.18 -15.39
N ILE A 208 -17.73 21.40 -14.87
CA ILE A 208 -18.68 20.62 -15.65
C ILE A 208 -20.07 21.19 -15.37
N GLY A 209 -20.76 21.66 -16.41
CA GLY A 209 -21.99 22.44 -16.26
C GLY A 209 -21.79 23.64 -15.32
N ASN A 210 -22.60 23.72 -14.25
CA ASN A 210 -22.53 24.76 -13.22
C ASN A 210 -21.76 24.35 -11.95
N ARG A 211 -21.08 23.19 -11.94
CA ARG A 211 -20.39 22.63 -10.76
C ARG A 211 -18.87 22.69 -10.93
N ARG A 212 -18.16 23.03 -9.83
CA ARG A 212 -16.70 22.91 -9.74
C ARG A 212 -16.34 21.56 -9.14
N CYS A 213 -15.62 20.74 -9.88
CA CYS A 213 -15.22 19.39 -9.45
C CYS A 213 -13.75 19.09 -9.74
N VAL A 214 -13.25 18.03 -9.11
CA VAL A 214 -11.98 17.39 -9.46
C VAL A 214 -12.32 16.29 -10.47
N ILE A 215 -11.52 16.20 -11.53
CA ILE A 215 -11.66 15.15 -12.55
C ILE A 215 -10.42 14.27 -12.47
N TYR A 216 -10.64 12.96 -12.44
CA TYR A 216 -9.60 11.94 -12.38
C TYR A 216 -9.43 11.33 -13.78
N ALA A 217 -8.19 11.10 -14.20
CA ALA A 217 -7.87 10.46 -15.48
C ALA A 217 -6.99 9.24 -15.27
N LYS A 218 -7.01 8.29 -16.22
CA LYS A 218 -6.10 7.13 -16.17
C LYS A 218 -4.64 7.59 -16.11
N ARG A 219 -3.89 7.02 -15.18
CA ARG A 219 -2.48 7.35 -14.91
C ARG A 219 -1.56 7.03 -16.10
N GLU A 220 -1.91 6.02 -16.90
CA GLU A 220 -1.14 5.60 -18.07
C GLU A 220 -1.18 6.61 -19.23
N LEU A 221 -2.17 7.50 -19.25
CA LEU A 221 -2.27 8.55 -20.26
C LEU A 221 -1.21 9.63 -20.01
N SER A 222 -0.63 10.16 -21.09
CA SER A 222 0.27 11.31 -20.98
C SER A 222 -0.48 12.53 -20.39
N ILE A 223 0.24 13.46 -19.75
CA ILE A 223 -0.39 14.68 -19.19
C ILE A 223 -1.21 15.42 -20.26
N ARG A 224 -0.69 15.47 -21.49
CA ARG A 224 -1.40 16.07 -22.63
C ARG A 224 -2.71 15.34 -22.91
N ASP A 225 -2.69 14.02 -22.96
CA ASP A 225 -3.87 13.21 -23.29
C ASP A 225 -4.91 13.21 -22.15
N GLN A 226 -4.45 13.28 -20.89
CA GLN A 226 -5.33 13.49 -19.74
C GLN A 226 -6.11 14.81 -19.89
N ILE A 227 -5.43 15.91 -20.20
CA ILE A 227 -6.08 17.22 -20.40
C ILE A 227 -7.05 17.19 -21.60
N ILE A 228 -6.66 16.54 -22.71
CA ILE A 228 -7.53 16.38 -23.89
C ILE A 228 -8.79 15.59 -23.54
N ALA A 229 -8.66 14.48 -22.82
CA ALA A 229 -9.78 13.65 -22.40
C ALA A 229 -10.73 14.42 -21.49
N VAL A 230 -10.21 15.20 -20.54
CA VAL A 230 -11.01 16.05 -19.67
C VAL A 230 -11.78 17.10 -20.47
N ARG A 231 -11.11 17.82 -21.39
CA ARG A 231 -11.77 18.83 -22.23
C ARG A 231 -12.85 18.22 -23.12
N LYS A 232 -12.61 17.03 -23.69
CA LYS A 232 -13.58 16.30 -24.50
C LYS A 232 -14.82 15.92 -23.67
N ARG A 233 -14.63 15.48 -22.43
CA ARG A 233 -15.72 15.19 -21.50
C ARG A 233 -16.55 16.44 -21.20
N ILE A 234 -15.91 17.55 -20.84
CA ILE A 234 -16.60 18.82 -20.55
C ILE A 234 -17.40 19.30 -21.76
N ALA A 235 -16.89 19.13 -22.98
CA ALA A 235 -17.59 19.51 -24.21
C ALA A 235 -18.84 18.63 -24.47
N LYS A 236 -18.76 17.33 -24.17
CA LYS A 236 -19.88 16.39 -24.34
C LYS A 236 -21.07 16.73 -23.43
N GLU A 237 -20.82 17.31 -22.27
CA GLU A 237 -21.86 17.65 -21.28
C GLU A 237 -22.50 19.04 -21.52
N ARG A 238 -21.97 19.81 -22.48
CA ARG A 238 -22.54 21.09 -22.93
C ARG A 238 -23.49 20.94 -24.13
N THR A 239 -23.52 19.75 -24.75
CA THR A 239 -24.35 19.45 -25.91
C THR A 239 -25.55 18.63 -25.46
#